data_AF-A0A7Z2SZ60-F1
#
_entry.id   AF-A0A7Z2SZ60-F1
#
_cell.length_a   1.000
_cell.length_b   1.000
_cell.length_c   1.000
_cell.angle_alpha   90.00
_cell.angle_beta   90.00
_cell.angle_gamma   90.00
#
_symmetry.space_group_name_H-M   'P 1'
#
loop_
_entity.id
_entity.type
_entity.pdbx_description
1 polymer ?
#
loop_
_entity_poly.entity_id
_entity_poly.type
_entity_poly.pdbx_seq_one_letter_code
_entity_poly.pdbx_strand_id
1 'polypeptide(L)'
;MKEEGKKSVTKLKFKRLMRKKWLYPALYLSVAALVLVGVFWYQGSNDGQDQVAETPQSDVQDEFLTKDGEEAVPVMDSKENLKMPVADEQAASIVTKFYDYNSSEEEQESALVLYNNKYYQSEGVDITREDGETFEVTASLSGTVTEVKEDPLYGNVVEISHEDEVATVYASLEDVEVKAGSDVAQGDVIGSAGRNSFGQASGVHVHFEVRNEGQPINPESFFGQPMTQIKEKAQEAEEAKEEAPAEEDAQGTEEAPADDPAEGAEEQTSDDASEEAPSQDQAETPEDGSQEDADVEEDPTQTEEGEQAPDEESASSISSTQA
;
A
#
# COMPACT_ATOMS: atom_id res chain seq x y z
N MET A 1 -88.27 -68.90 42.27
CA MET A 1 -87.71 -67.63 41.78
C MET A 1 -86.22 -67.70 42.08
N LYS A 2 -85.30 -67.94 41.12
CA LYS A 2 -84.83 -67.05 40.02
C LYS A 2 -84.45 -65.67 40.61
N GLU A 3 -83.25 -65.10 40.50
CA GLU A 3 -82.16 -65.12 39.51
C GLU A 3 -80.84 -64.68 40.21
N GLU A 4 -79.67 -65.23 39.83
CA GLU A 4 -78.58 -64.64 39.01
C GLU A 4 -77.81 -63.46 39.67
N GLY A 5 -76.52 -63.22 39.46
CA GLY A 5 -75.47 -63.72 38.53
C GLY A 5 -74.10 -63.22 39.06
N LYS A 6 -72.95 -63.21 38.39
CA LYS A 6 -72.47 -63.32 36.99
C LYS A 6 -70.93 -63.56 37.09
N LYS A 7 -70.33 -64.48 36.30
CA LYS A 7 -69.45 -64.27 35.10
C LYS A 7 -68.11 -63.51 35.37
N SER A 8 -66.94 -63.80 34.78
CA SER A 8 -66.44 -64.85 33.87
C SER A 8 -64.90 -64.73 33.73
N VAL A 9 -64.20 -65.87 33.66
CA VAL A 9 -63.17 -66.30 32.67
C VAL A 9 -62.49 -65.15 31.89
N THR A 10 -61.15 -64.99 31.84
CA THR A 10 -60.25 -65.81 31.02
C THR A 10 -58.77 -65.54 31.37
N LYS A 11 -58.08 -66.51 32.00
CA LYS A 11 -56.63 -66.66 31.88
C LYS A 11 -56.39 -67.51 30.65
N LEU A 12 -55.52 -67.05 29.73
CA LEU A 12 -54.70 -67.82 28.79
C LEU A 12 -54.42 -66.91 27.59
N LYS A 13 -53.18 -66.35 27.45
CA LYS A 13 -52.46 -66.04 26.17
C LYS A 13 -51.05 -65.44 26.34
N PHE A 14 -50.43 -65.41 27.53
CA PHE A 14 -49.11 -64.76 27.70
C PHE A 14 -47.89 -65.60 27.29
N LYS A 15 -48.05 -66.91 27.03
CA LYS A 15 -46.90 -67.82 26.81
C LYS A 15 -46.49 -68.02 25.35
N ARG A 16 -46.97 -67.19 24.41
CA ARG A 16 -46.63 -67.30 22.98
C ARG A 16 -45.99 -66.06 22.36
N LEU A 17 -45.78 -64.98 23.12
CA LEU A 17 -45.10 -63.79 22.59
C LEU A 17 -43.57 -63.85 22.69
N MET A 18 -43.01 -64.70 23.56
CA MET A 18 -41.56 -64.82 23.81
C MET A 18 -40.84 -65.82 22.88
N ARG A 19 -41.03 -65.70 21.55
CA ARG A 19 -40.23 -66.44 20.53
C ARG A 19 -40.07 -65.67 19.22
N LYS A 20 -39.76 -64.38 19.28
CA LYS A 20 -39.29 -63.64 18.10
C LYS A 20 -37.92 -63.06 18.42
N LYS A 21 -36.93 -63.37 17.56
CA LYS A 21 -35.53 -62.92 17.62
C LYS A 21 -35.37 -61.39 17.49
N TRP A 22 -36.49 -60.66 17.43
CA TRP A 22 -36.61 -59.21 17.39
C TRP A 22 -37.01 -58.59 18.75
N LEU A 23 -37.35 -59.38 19.75
CA LEU A 23 -37.70 -58.86 21.08
C LEU A 23 -36.51 -58.23 21.80
N TYR A 24 -35.31 -58.78 21.67
CA TYR A 24 -34.11 -58.19 22.27
C TYR A 24 -33.68 -56.88 21.56
N PRO A 25 -33.67 -56.80 20.21
CA PRO A 25 -33.48 -55.52 19.52
C PRO A 25 -34.53 -54.47 19.86
N ALA A 26 -35.82 -54.82 19.88
CA ALA A 26 -36.90 -53.88 20.21
C ALA A 26 -36.85 -53.42 21.67
N LEU A 27 -36.49 -54.31 22.60
CA LEU A 27 -36.29 -53.96 24.01
C LEU A 27 -35.06 -53.04 24.16
N TYR A 28 -33.97 -53.31 23.46
CA TYR A 28 -32.77 -52.46 23.50
C TYR A 28 -33.04 -51.07 22.92
N LEU A 29 -33.80 -50.98 21.81
CA LEU A 29 -34.24 -49.70 21.26
C LEU A 29 -35.16 -48.93 22.22
N SER A 30 -36.04 -49.61 22.96
CA SER A 30 -36.89 -48.95 23.95
C SER A 30 -36.11 -48.40 25.15
N VAL A 31 -35.07 -49.12 25.60
CA VAL A 31 -34.18 -48.66 26.68
C VAL A 31 -33.26 -47.53 26.19
N ALA A 32 -32.72 -47.64 24.97
CA ALA A 32 -31.92 -46.59 24.35
C ALA A 32 -32.74 -45.29 24.14
N ALA A 33 -34.01 -45.40 23.75
CA ALA A 33 -34.91 -44.25 23.66
C ALA A 33 -35.15 -43.59 25.03
N LEU A 34 -35.32 -44.37 26.11
CA LEU A 34 -35.45 -43.82 27.46
C LEU A 34 -34.17 -43.13 27.95
N VAL A 35 -33.00 -43.69 27.63
CA VAL A 35 -31.71 -43.05 27.94
C VAL A 35 -31.54 -41.76 27.15
N LEU A 36 -31.89 -41.75 25.85
CA LEU A 36 -31.85 -40.53 25.04
C LEU A 36 -32.82 -39.46 25.55
N VAL A 37 -34.03 -39.82 25.98
CA VAL A 37 -34.97 -38.88 26.61
C VAL A 37 -34.40 -38.35 27.94
N GLY A 38 -33.75 -39.21 28.73
CA GLY A 38 -33.06 -38.78 29.95
C GLY A 38 -31.90 -37.83 29.68
N VAL A 39 -31.11 -38.08 28.63
CA VAL A 39 -30.01 -37.19 28.19
C VAL A 39 -30.56 -35.89 27.62
N PHE A 40 -31.68 -35.91 26.88
CA PHE A 40 -32.34 -34.71 26.37
C PHE A 40 -32.94 -33.86 27.50
N TRP A 41 -33.46 -34.50 28.55
CA TRP A 41 -33.96 -33.81 29.75
C TRP A 41 -32.80 -33.26 30.60
N TYR A 42 -31.67 -33.96 30.64
CA TYR A 42 -30.46 -33.52 31.34
C TYR A 42 -29.74 -32.38 30.59
N GLN A 43 -29.63 -32.46 29.27
CA GLN A 43 -29.11 -31.37 28.42
C GLN A 43 -30.09 -30.19 28.41
N GLY A 44 -31.40 -30.43 28.27
CA GLY A 44 -32.41 -29.36 28.36
C GLY A 44 -32.61 -28.75 29.74
N SER A 45 -32.10 -29.38 30.81
CA SER A 45 -32.01 -28.77 32.15
C SER A 45 -30.70 -28.01 32.36
N ASN A 46 -29.77 -28.07 31.40
CA ASN A 46 -28.41 -27.53 31.52
C ASN A 46 -27.99 -26.68 30.30
N ASP A 47 -28.87 -26.47 29.32
CA ASP A 47 -28.78 -25.47 28.26
C ASP A 47 -29.50 -24.21 28.76
N GLY A 48 -28.70 -23.22 29.14
CA GLY A 48 -29.18 -21.95 29.66
C GLY A 48 -29.63 -20.99 28.57
N GLN A 49 -30.32 -19.95 29.05
CA GLN A 49 -30.59 -18.65 28.43
C GLN A 49 -31.74 -18.59 27.41
N ASP A 50 -32.87 -18.02 27.85
CA ASP A 50 -33.44 -16.78 27.31
C ASP A 50 -34.84 -16.52 27.90
N GLN A 51 -34.90 -15.73 28.98
CA GLN A 51 -36.10 -14.97 29.31
C GLN A 51 -35.76 -13.48 29.27
N VAL A 52 -36.04 -12.89 28.10
CA VAL A 52 -36.58 -11.54 27.99
C VAL A 52 -37.83 -11.44 28.86
N ALA A 53 -37.67 -10.99 30.11
CA ALA A 53 -38.75 -10.52 30.95
C ALA A 53 -38.18 -9.47 31.91
N GLU A 54 -38.57 -8.24 31.62
CA GLU A 54 -38.38 -6.97 32.33
C GLU A 54 -37.90 -7.10 33.79
N THR A 55 -36.66 -6.68 34.03
CA THR A 55 -36.14 -6.43 35.38
C THR A 55 -36.78 -5.16 35.96
N PRO A 56 -37.33 -5.19 37.18
CA PRO A 56 -37.53 -3.96 37.92
C PRO A 56 -36.15 -3.40 38.26
N GLN A 57 -35.97 -2.10 38.05
CA GLN A 57 -34.87 -1.31 38.61
C GLN A 57 -34.60 -1.73 40.06
N SER A 58 -33.50 -2.44 40.27
CA SER A 58 -32.83 -2.47 41.55
C SER A 58 -31.52 -1.75 41.36
N ASP A 59 -31.49 -0.52 41.89
CA ASP A 59 -30.30 0.30 42.06
C ASP A 59 -29.18 -0.52 42.73
N VAL A 60 -28.30 -1.10 41.91
CA VAL A 60 -26.94 -1.41 42.34
C VAL A 60 -26.09 -0.35 41.69
N GLN A 61 -25.88 0.70 42.48
CA GLN A 61 -24.98 1.79 42.21
C GLN A 61 -23.55 1.23 42.30
N ASP A 62 -23.09 0.59 41.22
CA ASP A 62 -21.67 0.33 41.01
C ASP A 62 -21.04 1.64 40.53
N GLU A 63 -20.68 2.44 41.52
CA GLU A 63 -19.98 3.70 41.38
C GLU A 63 -18.49 3.40 41.07
N PHE A 64 -18.23 2.86 39.88
CA PHE A 64 -16.89 2.96 39.29
C PHE A 64 -16.82 4.28 38.52
N LEU A 65 -16.49 5.35 39.26
CA LEU A 65 -16.17 6.66 38.71
C LEU A 65 -14.95 6.56 37.80
N THR A 66 -15.15 6.30 36.51
CA THR A 66 -14.29 6.92 35.49
C THR A 66 -14.64 8.41 35.51
N LYS A 67 -13.65 9.26 35.82
CA LYS A 67 -13.86 10.69 36.06
C LYS A 67 -14.26 11.47 34.80
N ASP A 68 -14.19 10.84 33.64
CA ASP A 68 -14.47 11.44 32.35
C ASP A 68 -15.29 10.42 31.54
N GLY A 69 -16.52 10.79 31.18
CA GLY A 69 -17.54 9.93 30.58
C GLY A 69 -17.28 9.58 29.11
N GLU A 70 -16.10 9.07 28.81
CA GLU A 70 -15.76 8.57 27.48
C GLU A 70 -16.18 7.11 27.38
N GLU A 71 -17.18 6.83 26.52
CA GLU A 71 -17.53 5.49 26.13
C GLU A 71 -16.29 4.81 25.53
N ALA A 72 -15.87 3.68 26.10
CA ALA A 72 -14.73 2.94 25.62
C ALA A 72 -15.00 2.43 24.21
N VAL A 73 -14.37 3.07 23.22
CA VAL A 73 -14.36 2.61 21.84
C VAL A 73 -13.58 1.28 21.82
N PRO A 74 -14.15 0.18 21.30
CA PRO A 74 -13.40 -1.06 21.19
C PRO A 74 -12.22 -0.84 20.23
N VAL A 75 -10.99 -1.03 20.75
CA VAL A 75 -9.77 -1.10 19.94
C VAL A 75 -9.80 -2.45 19.23
N MET A 76 -10.53 -2.52 18.12
CA MET A 76 -10.40 -3.65 17.19
C MET A 76 -9.07 -3.46 16.48
N ASP A 77 -8.04 -4.05 17.06
CA ASP A 77 -6.73 -4.35 16.49
C ASP A 77 -6.99 -5.19 15.22
N SER A 78 -7.32 -4.48 14.14
CA SER A 78 -7.78 -5.07 12.90
C SER A 78 -6.53 -5.48 12.16
N LYS A 79 -6.10 -6.72 12.39
CA LYS A 79 -4.96 -7.32 11.69
C LYS A 79 -5.27 -7.42 10.21
N GLU A 80 -4.98 -6.34 9.49
CA GLU A 80 -5.13 -6.24 8.05
C GLU A 80 -4.01 -7.04 7.36
N ASN A 81 -4.32 -7.55 6.18
CA ASN A 81 -3.33 -8.15 5.31
C ASN A 81 -2.83 -7.08 4.35
N LEU A 82 -1.52 -7.02 4.09
CA LEU A 82 -0.95 -6.09 3.11
C LEU A 82 -1.56 -6.36 1.72
N LYS A 83 -2.15 -5.33 1.10
CA LYS A 83 -2.67 -5.41 -0.27
C LYS A 83 -1.72 -4.75 -1.26
N MET A 84 -1.87 -5.10 -2.53
CA MET A 84 -1.23 -4.35 -3.60
C MET A 84 -1.76 -2.90 -3.59
N PRO A 85 -0.92 -1.89 -3.87
CA PRO A 85 -1.28 -0.47 -3.83
C PRO A 85 -2.09 -0.03 -5.07
N VAL A 86 -2.99 -0.88 -5.56
CA VAL A 86 -3.77 -0.66 -6.79
C VAL A 86 -5.23 -1.06 -6.58
N ALA A 87 -6.15 -0.37 -7.26
CA ALA A 87 -7.57 -0.72 -7.20
C ALA A 87 -7.91 -2.03 -7.96
N ASP A 88 -7.23 -2.30 -9.07
CA ASP A 88 -7.41 -3.50 -9.90
C ASP A 88 -6.11 -4.29 -10.01
N GLU A 89 -5.99 -5.34 -9.19
CA GLU A 89 -4.80 -6.21 -9.15
C GLU A 89 -4.60 -7.01 -10.43
N GLN A 90 -5.65 -7.27 -11.22
CA GLN A 90 -5.55 -8.10 -12.43
C GLN A 90 -4.97 -7.34 -13.61
N ALA A 91 -5.14 -6.02 -13.63
CA ALA A 91 -4.57 -5.14 -14.65
C ALA A 91 -3.12 -4.71 -14.31
N ALA A 92 -2.68 -4.94 -13.08
CA ALA A 92 -1.39 -4.53 -12.58
C ALA A 92 -0.30 -5.60 -12.79
N SER A 93 0.91 -5.14 -13.10
CA SER A 93 2.10 -5.98 -13.26
C SER A 93 3.32 -5.30 -12.63
N ILE A 94 4.20 -6.09 -12.04
CA ILE A 94 5.46 -5.60 -11.46
C ILE A 94 6.54 -5.64 -12.55
N VAL A 95 7.15 -4.49 -12.85
CA VAL A 95 8.19 -4.35 -13.88
C VAL A 95 9.59 -4.24 -13.32
N THR A 96 9.74 -3.63 -12.15
CA THR A 96 11.01 -3.59 -11.40
C THR A 96 10.76 -4.21 -10.04
N LYS A 97 11.58 -5.19 -9.69
CA LYS A 97 11.47 -5.92 -8.42
C LYS A 97 12.32 -5.29 -7.33
N PHE A 98 12.13 -5.74 -6.09
CA PHE A 98 13.02 -5.43 -4.98
C PHE A 98 14.37 -6.13 -5.17
N TYR A 99 15.48 -5.44 -4.89
CA TYR A 99 16.81 -6.01 -5.06
C TYR A 99 17.19 -6.91 -3.88
N ASP A 100 17.28 -8.23 -4.13
CA ASP A 100 17.74 -9.21 -3.14
C ASP A 100 19.12 -9.77 -3.53
N TYR A 101 20.09 -9.61 -2.62
CA TYR A 101 21.46 -10.12 -2.75
C TYR A 101 21.55 -11.64 -2.88
N ASN A 102 20.54 -12.36 -2.39
CA ASN A 102 20.49 -13.82 -2.43
C ASN A 102 19.68 -14.37 -3.61
N SER A 103 19.08 -13.50 -4.44
CA SER A 103 18.31 -13.89 -5.63
C SER A 103 19.20 -14.29 -6.81
N SER A 104 18.59 -14.85 -7.85
CA SER A 104 19.32 -15.21 -9.07
C SER A 104 19.83 -13.97 -9.84
N GLU A 105 20.87 -14.12 -10.66
CA GLU A 105 21.43 -13.00 -11.44
C GLU A 105 20.35 -12.31 -12.32
N GLU A 106 19.44 -13.09 -12.91
CA GLU A 106 18.32 -12.59 -13.71
C GLU A 106 17.36 -11.72 -12.87
N GLU A 107 17.07 -12.13 -11.63
CA GLU A 107 16.21 -11.36 -10.72
C GLU A 107 16.92 -10.08 -10.25
N GLN A 108 18.22 -10.16 -9.95
CA GLN A 108 19.02 -9.00 -9.60
C GLN A 108 19.05 -7.98 -10.73
N GLU A 109 19.24 -8.40 -11.98
CA GLU A 109 19.19 -7.52 -13.15
C GLU A 109 17.83 -6.84 -13.30
N SER A 110 16.73 -7.55 -13.05
CA SER A 110 15.36 -7.00 -13.09
C SER A 110 15.04 -6.03 -11.95
N ALA A 111 15.88 -6.00 -10.91
CA ALA A 111 15.75 -5.12 -9.76
C ALA A 111 16.72 -3.92 -9.80
N LEU A 112 17.38 -3.68 -10.94
CA LEU A 112 18.25 -2.53 -11.14
C LEU A 112 17.52 -1.37 -11.82
N VAL A 113 17.66 -0.18 -11.26
CA VAL A 113 17.19 1.08 -11.83
C VAL A 113 18.34 1.81 -12.51
N LEU A 114 18.19 2.14 -13.80
CA LEU A 114 19.19 2.87 -14.57
C LEU A 114 18.89 4.37 -14.55
N TYR A 115 19.76 5.16 -13.92
CA TYR A 115 19.67 6.61 -13.89
C TYR A 115 21.04 7.26 -14.10
N ASN A 116 21.12 8.23 -15.01
CA ASN A 116 22.37 8.94 -15.37
C ASN A 116 23.57 8.01 -15.62
N ASN A 117 23.38 6.98 -16.44
CA ASN A 117 24.40 5.97 -16.77
C ASN A 117 24.95 5.18 -15.58
N LYS A 118 24.24 5.17 -14.44
CA LYS A 118 24.57 4.38 -13.25
C LYS A 118 23.38 3.49 -12.87
N TYR A 119 23.69 2.28 -12.42
CA TYR A 119 22.70 1.36 -11.87
C TYR A 119 22.56 1.58 -10.36
N TYR A 120 21.31 1.57 -9.91
CA TYR A 120 20.90 1.64 -8.52
C TYR A 120 20.10 0.39 -8.19
N GLN A 121 20.18 -0.07 -6.96
CA GLN A 121 19.37 -1.19 -6.48
C GLN A 121 17.97 -0.66 -6.13
N SER A 122 16.93 -1.37 -6.54
CA SER A 122 15.56 -1.02 -6.15
C SER A 122 15.31 -1.37 -4.68
N GLU A 123 14.77 -0.42 -3.93
CA GLU A 123 14.36 -0.56 -2.53
C GLU A 123 12.88 -0.95 -2.39
N GLY A 124 12.19 -1.15 -3.52
CA GLY A 124 10.77 -1.46 -3.58
C GLY A 124 10.42 -2.17 -4.88
N VAL A 125 9.16 -2.05 -5.29
CA VAL A 125 8.64 -2.59 -6.54
C VAL A 125 7.99 -1.50 -7.38
N ASP A 126 8.23 -1.53 -8.69
CA ASP A 126 7.52 -0.67 -9.63
C ASP A 126 6.32 -1.43 -10.21
N ILE A 127 5.13 -0.90 -9.98
CA ILE A 127 3.86 -1.48 -10.44
C ILE A 127 3.30 -0.61 -11.55
N THR A 128 2.94 -1.23 -12.67
CA THR A 128 2.36 -0.58 -13.84
C THR A 128 1.15 -1.36 -14.36
N ARG A 129 0.44 -0.81 -15.34
CA ARG A 129 -0.58 -1.50 -16.12
C ARG A 129 -0.06 -1.87 -17.51
N GLU A 130 -0.57 -2.98 -18.06
CA GLU A 130 -0.21 -3.43 -19.41
C GLU A 130 -0.58 -2.42 -20.51
N ASP A 131 -1.63 -1.61 -20.29
CA ASP A 131 -2.06 -0.56 -21.22
C ASP A 131 -1.20 0.71 -21.15
N GLY A 132 -0.36 0.85 -20.13
CA GLY A 132 0.51 2.02 -19.90
C GLY A 132 -0.26 3.31 -19.56
N GLU A 133 -1.55 3.19 -19.19
CA GLU A 133 -2.36 4.33 -18.76
C GLU A 133 -2.17 4.63 -17.27
N THR A 134 -2.49 5.86 -16.87
CA THR A 134 -2.54 6.23 -15.45
C THR A 134 -3.65 5.46 -14.74
N PHE A 135 -3.46 5.16 -13.46
CA PHE A 135 -4.41 4.41 -12.64
C PHE A 135 -4.40 4.88 -11.20
N GLU A 136 -5.49 4.61 -10.49
CA GLU A 136 -5.64 4.95 -9.08
C GLU A 136 -4.71 4.10 -8.21
N VAL A 137 -3.93 4.79 -7.38
CA VAL A 137 -3.08 4.20 -6.36
C VAL A 137 -3.83 4.24 -5.04
N THR A 138 -3.87 3.09 -4.36
CA THR A 138 -4.62 2.91 -3.12
C THR A 138 -3.69 2.62 -1.94
N ALA A 139 -4.12 2.97 -0.73
CA ALA A 139 -3.38 2.64 0.48
C ALA A 139 -3.36 1.12 0.70
N SER A 140 -2.17 0.53 0.75
CA SER A 140 -1.98 -0.91 0.97
C SER A 140 -2.37 -1.39 2.37
N LEU A 141 -2.37 -0.50 3.37
CA LEU A 141 -2.76 -0.71 4.76
C LEU A 141 -3.39 0.57 5.32
N SER A 142 -4.29 0.43 6.29
CA SER A 142 -4.79 1.56 7.06
C SER A 142 -3.67 2.21 7.87
N GLY A 143 -3.67 3.54 7.99
CA GLY A 143 -2.61 4.25 8.72
C GLY A 143 -2.76 5.77 8.66
N THR A 144 -1.71 6.46 9.09
CA THR A 144 -1.65 7.92 9.08
C THR A 144 -0.59 8.39 8.09
N VAL A 145 -0.95 9.31 7.20
CA VAL A 145 -0.04 9.91 6.23
C VAL A 145 1.01 10.75 6.98
N THR A 146 2.27 10.36 6.95
CA THR A 146 3.37 11.04 7.65
C THR A 146 4.04 12.10 6.77
N GLU A 147 4.14 11.85 5.46
CA GLU A 147 4.79 12.75 4.52
C GLU A 147 4.01 12.82 3.20
N VAL A 148 3.93 14.03 2.63
CA VAL A 148 3.54 14.27 1.24
C VAL A 148 4.52 15.28 0.68
N LYS A 149 5.27 14.91 -0.35
CA LYS A 149 6.27 15.79 -0.97
C LYS A 149 6.29 15.66 -2.49
N GLU A 150 6.63 16.75 -3.16
CA GLU A 150 6.95 16.77 -4.59
C GLU A 150 8.47 16.68 -4.74
N ASP A 151 8.94 15.61 -5.38
CA ASP A 151 10.37 15.39 -5.63
C ASP A 151 10.66 15.40 -7.15
N PRO A 152 11.59 16.24 -7.65
CA PRO A 152 11.89 16.32 -9.08
C PRO A 152 12.40 15.02 -9.71
N LEU A 153 13.00 14.13 -8.90
CA LEU A 153 13.57 12.87 -9.34
C LEU A 153 12.56 11.73 -9.19
N TYR A 154 11.84 11.69 -8.07
CA TYR A 154 10.93 10.60 -7.71
C TYR A 154 9.46 10.86 -8.05
N GLY A 155 9.07 12.07 -8.46
CA GLY A 155 7.68 12.48 -8.62
C GLY A 155 7.04 12.86 -7.29
N ASN A 156 5.71 12.85 -7.21
CA ASN A 156 5.06 13.00 -5.92
C ASN A 156 5.27 11.74 -5.07
N VAL A 157 5.55 11.93 -3.79
CA VAL A 157 5.83 10.89 -2.81
C VAL A 157 4.88 11.04 -1.62
N VAL A 158 4.25 9.95 -1.24
CA VAL A 158 3.41 9.80 -0.06
C VAL A 158 4.01 8.73 0.84
N GLU A 159 4.14 9.02 2.12
CA GLU A 159 4.50 8.04 3.14
C GLU A 159 3.34 7.87 4.12
N ILE A 160 3.00 6.62 4.42
CA ILE A 160 1.96 6.27 5.38
C ILE A 160 2.61 5.42 6.47
N SER A 161 2.48 5.85 7.72
CA SER A 161 2.88 5.07 8.89
C SER A 161 1.72 4.23 9.36
N HIS A 162 2.05 2.99 9.71
CA HIS A 162 1.14 2.00 10.25
C HIS A 162 1.57 1.63 11.68
N GLU A 163 0.86 0.69 12.29
CA GLU A 163 1.25 0.08 13.57
C GLU A 163 2.62 -0.65 13.45
N ASP A 164 3.15 -1.14 14.58
CA ASP A 164 4.35 -1.98 14.62
C ASP A 164 5.62 -1.44 13.92
N GLU A 165 5.74 -0.12 13.76
CA GLU A 165 6.89 0.55 13.09
C GLU A 165 7.02 0.20 11.59
N VAL A 166 5.92 -0.22 10.98
CA VAL A 166 5.80 -0.43 9.53
C VAL A 166 5.37 0.87 8.85
N ALA A 167 6.00 1.18 7.73
CA ALA A 167 5.59 2.27 6.86
C ALA A 167 5.48 1.79 5.41
N THR A 168 4.59 2.41 4.64
CA THR A 168 4.52 2.23 3.19
C THR A 168 4.83 3.54 2.47
N VAL A 169 5.61 3.46 1.40
CA VAL A 169 6.00 4.62 0.57
C VAL A 169 5.46 4.41 -0.83
N TYR A 170 4.87 5.47 -1.38
CA TYR A 170 4.28 5.51 -2.72
C TYR A 170 4.92 6.68 -3.45
N ALA A 171 5.74 6.39 -4.45
CA ALA A 171 6.44 7.37 -5.27
C ALA A 171 6.06 7.21 -6.76
N SER A 172 6.54 8.13 -7.60
CA SER A 172 6.13 8.28 -9.00
C SER A 172 4.64 8.62 -9.17
N LEU A 173 4.02 9.27 -8.17
CA LEU A 173 2.63 9.71 -8.29
C LEU A 173 2.52 10.96 -9.19
N GLU A 174 1.51 11.00 -10.06
CA GLU A 174 1.17 12.17 -10.87
C GLU A 174 0.37 13.16 -10.03
N ASP A 175 -0.71 12.71 -9.40
CA ASP A 175 -1.52 13.49 -8.45
C ASP A 175 -1.55 12.83 -7.07
N VAL A 176 -1.77 13.65 -6.03
CA VAL A 176 -1.95 13.20 -4.64
C VAL A 176 -3.26 13.73 -4.10
N GLU A 177 -4.08 12.82 -3.56
CA GLU A 177 -5.42 13.11 -3.03
C GLU A 177 -5.46 13.25 -1.50
N VAL A 178 -4.33 12.99 -0.83
CA VAL A 178 -4.19 13.01 0.63
C VAL A 178 -3.24 14.11 1.10
N LYS A 179 -3.24 14.37 2.42
CA LYS A 179 -2.38 15.37 3.06
C LYS A 179 -1.70 14.77 4.28
N ALA A 180 -0.49 15.24 4.58
CA ALA A 180 0.21 14.86 5.80
C ALA A 180 -0.67 15.12 7.05
N GLY A 181 -0.69 14.14 7.96
CA GLY A 181 -1.53 14.10 9.16
C GLY A 181 -2.94 13.55 8.95
N SER A 182 -3.31 13.11 7.74
CA SER A 182 -4.62 12.50 7.49
C SER A 182 -4.58 11.00 7.80
N ASP A 183 -5.64 10.48 8.40
CA ASP A 183 -5.86 9.03 8.49
C ASP A 183 -6.50 8.52 7.20
N VAL A 184 -6.03 7.36 6.75
CA VAL A 184 -6.53 6.66 5.56
C VAL A 184 -6.81 5.20 5.91
N ALA A 185 -7.87 4.65 5.32
CA ALA A 185 -8.17 3.24 5.42
C ALA A 185 -7.53 2.46 4.27
N GLN A 186 -7.26 1.17 4.47
CA GLN A 186 -6.80 0.29 3.42
C GLN A 186 -7.77 0.32 2.22
N GLY A 187 -7.22 0.54 1.03
CA GLY A 187 -7.96 0.63 -0.22
C GLY A 187 -8.47 2.04 -0.55
N ASP A 188 -8.32 3.01 0.34
CA ASP A 188 -8.60 4.42 0.01
C ASP A 188 -7.65 4.89 -1.09
N VAL A 189 -8.19 5.66 -2.04
CA VAL A 189 -7.39 6.27 -3.10
C VAL A 189 -6.53 7.37 -2.49
N ILE A 190 -5.24 7.32 -2.76
CA ILE A 190 -4.25 8.29 -2.25
C ILE A 190 -3.66 9.17 -3.35
N GLY A 191 -3.83 8.78 -4.61
CA GLY A 191 -3.27 9.46 -5.76
C GLY A 191 -3.40 8.66 -7.05
N SER A 192 -2.72 9.12 -8.09
CA SER A 192 -2.66 8.48 -9.41
C SER A 192 -1.23 8.13 -9.79
N ALA A 193 -1.04 7.00 -10.46
CA ALA A 193 0.26 6.58 -10.96
C ALA A 193 0.74 7.52 -12.08
N GLY A 194 2.01 7.88 -12.04
CA GLY A 194 2.62 8.88 -12.91
C GLY A 194 3.94 8.41 -13.49
N ARG A 195 4.76 9.38 -13.90
CA ARG A 195 6.12 9.14 -14.40
C ARG A 195 7.10 9.94 -13.56
N ASN A 196 8.31 9.40 -13.38
CA ASN A 196 9.40 10.12 -12.74
C ASN A 196 10.71 10.00 -13.54
N SER A 197 11.73 10.73 -13.11
CA SER A 197 13.03 10.76 -13.81
C SER A 197 13.95 9.60 -13.40
N PHE A 198 13.74 9.02 -12.22
CA PHE A 198 14.56 7.93 -11.70
C PHE A 198 14.21 6.57 -12.35
N GLY A 199 12.93 6.24 -12.40
CA GLY A 199 12.35 5.01 -12.95
C GLY A 199 11.78 5.17 -14.35
N GLN A 200 12.49 5.89 -15.25
CA GLN A 200 11.98 6.15 -16.62
C GLN A 200 11.67 4.86 -17.40
N ALA A 201 12.42 3.79 -17.14
CA ALA A 201 12.23 2.50 -17.80
C ALA A 201 10.88 1.84 -17.44
N SER A 202 10.33 2.17 -16.25
CA SER A 202 9.08 1.62 -15.73
C SER A 202 7.84 2.31 -16.32
N GLY A 203 8.01 3.40 -17.07
CA GLY A 203 6.91 4.09 -17.75
C GLY A 203 5.94 4.77 -16.76
N VAL A 204 4.63 4.63 -16.99
CA VAL A 204 3.62 5.07 -16.01
C VAL A 204 3.54 4.02 -14.92
N HIS A 205 3.95 4.37 -13.70
CA HIS A 205 4.05 3.42 -12.61
C HIS A 205 3.87 4.10 -11.25
N VAL A 206 3.62 3.28 -10.24
CA VAL A 206 3.86 3.62 -8.83
C VAL A 206 5.07 2.83 -8.35
N HIS A 207 6.03 3.52 -7.73
CA HIS A 207 7.09 2.87 -6.96
C HIS A 207 6.58 2.66 -5.54
N PHE A 208 6.55 1.41 -5.10
CA PHE A 208 6.00 1.00 -3.81
C PHE A 208 7.05 0.36 -2.94
N GLU A 209 7.21 0.89 -1.73
CA GLU A 209 8.11 0.33 -0.73
C GLU A 209 7.31 -0.04 0.53
N VAL A 210 7.76 -1.11 1.18
CA VAL A 210 7.40 -1.42 2.56
C VAL A 210 8.66 -1.26 3.38
N ARG A 211 8.57 -0.54 4.49
CA ARG A 211 9.67 -0.30 5.42
C ARG A 211 9.31 -0.82 6.80
N ASN A 212 10.23 -1.52 7.45
CA ASN A 212 10.11 -1.93 8.85
C ASN A 212 11.25 -1.28 9.63
N GLU A 213 10.93 -0.52 10.68
CA GLU A 213 11.91 0.22 11.48
C GLU A 213 12.81 1.13 10.60
N GLY A 214 12.25 1.63 9.49
CA GLY A 214 12.93 2.48 8.50
C GLY A 214 13.75 1.74 7.45
N GLN A 215 13.93 0.41 7.54
CA GLN A 215 14.63 -0.37 6.52
C GLN A 215 13.67 -0.90 5.46
N PRO A 216 14.00 -0.77 4.15
CA PRO A 216 13.17 -1.31 3.09
C PRO A 216 13.24 -2.84 3.06
N ILE A 217 12.08 -3.47 2.89
CA ILE A 217 11.92 -4.92 2.81
C ILE A 217 11.14 -5.29 1.55
N ASN A 218 11.34 -6.50 1.03
CA ASN A 218 10.70 -6.93 -0.21
C ASN A 218 9.15 -6.97 -0.09
N PRO A 219 8.40 -6.06 -0.75
CA PRO A 219 6.95 -6.03 -0.66
C PRO A 219 6.27 -7.30 -1.19
N GLU A 220 6.87 -7.95 -2.21
CA GLU A 220 6.31 -9.16 -2.84
C GLU A 220 6.17 -10.33 -1.86
N SER A 221 7.01 -10.36 -0.81
CA SER A 221 6.97 -11.40 0.21
C SER A 221 5.80 -11.27 1.19
N PHE A 222 5.11 -10.12 1.18
CA PHE A 222 4.11 -9.76 2.19
C PHE A 222 2.71 -9.53 1.62
N PHE A 223 2.52 -9.45 0.29
CA PHE A 223 1.18 -9.33 -0.27
C PHE A 223 0.27 -10.48 0.16
N GLY A 224 -0.92 -10.13 0.64
CA GLY A 224 -1.90 -11.05 1.20
C GLY A 224 -1.53 -11.63 2.58
N GLN A 225 -0.38 -11.30 3.15
CA GLN A 225 0.03 -11.72 4.49
C GLN A 225 -0.45 -10.73 5.55
N PRO A 226 -0.79 -11.20 6.76
CA PRO A 226 -1.13 -10.33 7.88
C PRO A 226 0.09 -9.48 8.27
N MET A 227 -0.17 -8.23 8.65
CA MET A 227 0.85 -7.26 9.06
C MET A 227 1.79 -7.78 10.15
N THR A 228 1.32 -8.61 11.07
CA THR A 228 2.15 -9.20 12.14
C THR A 228 3.33 -10.02 11.62
N GLN A 229 3.22 -10.63 10.43
CA GLN A 229 4.31 -11.39 9.83
C GLN A 229 5.40 -10.50 9.22
N ILE A 230 5.10 -9.24 8.93
CA ILE A 230 6.08 -8.28 8.40
C ILE A 230 7.20 -8.10 9.41
N LYS A 231 6.85 -7.86 10.68
CA LYS A 231 7.80 -7.70 11.77
C LYS A 231 8.61 -8.96 12.05
N GLU A 232 7.94 -10.11 12.20
CA GLU A 232 8.60 -11.38 12.50
C GLU A 232 9.66 -11.75 11.45
N LYS A 233 9.32 -11.64 10.16
CA LYS A 233 10.25 -11.97 9.08
C LYS A 233 11.33 -10.91 8.87
N ALA A 234 11.02 -9.63 9.09
CA ALA A 234 12.02 -8.57 9.02
C ALA A 234 13.09 -8.74 10.11
N GLN A 235 12.69 -9.14 11.33
CA GLN A 235 13.61 -9.44 12.42
C GLN A 235 14.50 -10.65 12.13
N GLU A 236 13.93 -11.74 11.60
CA GLU A 236 14.73 -12.91 11.20
C GLU A 236 15.76 -12.58 10.11
N ALA A 237 15.43 -11.67 9.18
CA ALA A 237 16.34 -11.21 8.14
C ALA A 237 17.48 -10.33 8.69
N GLU A 238 17.21 -9.54 9.73
CA GLU A 238 18.23 -8.71 10.38
C GLU A 238 19.18 -9.54 11.25
N GLU A 239 18.67 -10.50 12.02
CA GLU A 239 19.47 -11.43 12.82
C GLU A 239 20.36 -12.32 11.93
N ALA A 240 19.87 -12.76 10.77
CA ALA A 240 20.67 -13.51 9.80
C ALA A 240 21.81 -12.69 9.17
N LYS A 241 21.71 -11.35 9.17
CA LYS A 241 22.74 -10.44 8.69
C LYS A 241 23.82 -10.17 9.76
N GLU A 242 23.48 -10.32 11.05
CA GLU A 242 24.41 -10.20 12.18
C GLU A 242 25.28 -11.45 12.43
N GLU A 243 24.86 -12.64 11.97
CA GLU A 243 25.65 -13.89 12.11
C GLU A 243 26.60 -14.18 10.92
N ALA A 244 26.65 -13.33 9.90
CA ALA A 244 27.69 -13.42 8.87
C ALA A 244 29.03 -12.89 9.43
N PRO A 245 30.15 -13.63 9.31
CA PRO A 245 31.40 -13.20 9.91
C PRO A 245 31.88 -11.91 9.25
N ALA A 246 32.26 -10.94 10.09
CA ALA A 246 33.13 -9.85 9.71
C ALA A 246 34.39 -10.43 9.06
N GLU A 247 34.49 -10.34 7.74
CA GLU A 247 35.76 -10.59 7.07
C GLU A 247 36.71 -9.43 7.40
N GLU A 248 37.87 -9.82 7.92
CA GLU A 248 38.94 -8.96 8.40
C GLU A 248 39.36 -7.92 7.36
N ASP A 249 39.43 -6.68 7.82
CA ASP A 249 40.36 -5.66 7.34
C ASP A 249 41.77 -6.25 7.17
N ALA A 250 42.19 -6.47 5.93
CA ALA A 250 43.59 -6.55 5.57
C ALA A 250 44.01 -5.25 4.89
N GLN A 251 44.66 -4.40 5.69
CA GLN A 251 45.40 -3.21 5.27
C GLN A 251 46.30 -3.49 4.04
N GLY A 252 46.17 -2.61 3.03
CA GLY A 252 47.12 -2.43 1.95
C GLY A 252 47.21 -0.95 1.61
N THR A 253 48.06 -0.24 2.34
CA THR A 253 48.44 1.16 2.14
C THR A 253 49.21 1.36 0.81
N GLU A 254 49.25 2.61 0.35
CA GLU A 254 50.08 3.20 -0.73
C GLU A 254 49.38 3.27 -2.11
N GLU A 255 49.25 4.40 -2.80
CA GLU A 255 49.80 5.75 -2.66
C GLU A 255 48.94 6.73 -3.51
N ALA A 256 48.86 7.99 -3.08
CA ALA A 256 48.31 9.10 -3.86
C ALA A 256 49.38 9.68 -4.81
N PRO A 257 49.05 10.25 -5.98
CA PRO A 257 49.98 11.12 -6.69
C PRO A 257 49.66 12.59 -6.39
N ALA A 258 50.63 13.31 -5.85
CA ALA A 258 50.74 14.76 -5.96
C ALA A 258 52.20 15.14 -6.22
N ASP A 259 52.34 16.05 -7.19
CA ASP A 259 53.47 16.82 -7.73
C ASP A 259 54.81 16.90 -6.96
N ASP A 260 55.93 16.93 -7.72
CA ASP A 260 56.83 18.11 -7.95
C ASP A 260 58.21 17.63 -8.58
N PRO A 261 59.27 18.43 -8.86
CA PRO A 261 59.74 18.72 -10.22
C PRO A 261 61.27 18.52 -10.48
N ALA A 262 61.66 18.78 -11.74
CA ALA A 262 62.92 19.39 -12.22
C ALA A 262 64.33 18.72 -12.10
N GLU A 263 65.00 18.76 -13.27
CA GLU A 263 66.44 18.98 -13.57
C GLU A 263 67.49 17.85 -13.67
N GLY A 264 68.25 17.90 -14.79
CA GLY A 264 69.61 17.36 -15.00
C GLY A 264 69.76 16.33 -16.12
N ALA A 265 69.89 16.72 -17.41
CA ALA A 265 71.14 16.82 -18.21
C ALA A 265 71.67 15.44 -18.73
N GLU A 266 72.23 15.21 -19.93
CA GLU A 266 72.86 16.04 -20.98
C GLU A 266 72.91 15.30 -22.36
N GLU A 267 73.46 15.98 -23.39
CA GLU A 267 73.95 15.55 -24.73
C GLU A 267 72.91 15.34 -25.86
N GLN A 268 73.02 15.86 -27.09
CA GLN A 268 74.14 16.43 -27.88
C GLN A 268 73.62 17.23 -29.12
N THR A 269 74.21 18.41 -29.37
CA THR A 269 74.59 19.10 -30.64
C THR A 269 73.83 18.83 -31.95
N SER A 270 73.41 19.80 -32.77
CA SER A 270 74.25 20.74 -33.53
C SER A 270 73.40 21.69 -34.41
N ASP A 271 73.87 22.94 -34.51
CA ASP A 271 73.88 23.89 -35.65
C ASP A 271 72.61 24.15 -36.51
N ASP A 272 72.10 25.40 -36.53
CA ASP A 272 72.58 26.45 -37.46
C ASP A 272 71.78 27.76 -37.30
N ALA A 273 72.46 28.89 -37.52
CA ALA A 273 72.02 30.29 -37.42
C ALA A 273 71.01 30.67 -38.54
N SER A 274 70.31 31.82 -38.60
CA SER A 274 70.61 33.20 -38.22
C SER A 274 69.32 34.05 -38.37
N GLU A 275 69.14 35.06 -37.49
CA GLU A 275 68.84 36.49 -37.75
C GLU A 275 67.83 36.91 -38.87
N GLU A 276 66.93 37.90 -38.79
CA GLU A 276 66.82 39.17 -38.05
C GLU A 276 65.33 39.62 -37.91
N ALA A 277 65.08 40.56 -36.98
CA ALA A 277 63.92 41.48 -36.92
C ALA A 277 64.11 42.66 -37.93
N PRO A 278 63.37 43.81 -37.98
CA PRO A 278 62.29 44.33 -37.09
C PRO A 278 61.15 45.19 -37.73
N SER A 279 60.20 45.60 -36.87
CA SER A 279 59.51 46.93 -36.73
C SER A 279 58.53 47.55 -37.77
N GLN A 280 57.34 47.94 -37.23
CA GLN A 280 56.59 49.22 -37.30
C GLN A 280 56.03 49.74 -38.65
N ASP A 281 54.74 50.14 -38.74
CA ASP A 281 54.23 51.49 -38.40
C ASP A 281 52.70 51.68 -38.68
N GLN A 282 52.12 52.64 -37.95
CA GLN A 282 50.90 53.49 -38.03
C GLN A 282 50.07 53.55 -39.35
N ALA A 283 48.83 54.04 -39.46
CA ALA A 283 47.75 54.56 -38.60
C ALA A 283 46.54 54.91 -39.51
N GLU A 284 45.45 55.41 -38.92
CA GLU A 284 44.42 56.33 -39.48
C GLU A 284 43.06 55.74 -39.93
N THR A 285 42.05 56.05 -39.11
CA THR A 285 40.63 56.34 -39.42
C THR A 285 40.53 57.76 -40.06
N PRO A 286 39.37 58.39 -40.45
CA PRO A 286 37.97 58.18 -40.02
C PRO A 286 36.86 58.51 -41.08
N GLU A 287 35.63 58.73 -40.55
CA GLU A 287 34.44 59.45 -41.12
C GLU A 287 33.37 58.57 -41.83
N ASP A 288 32.05 58.73 -41.69
CA ASP A 288 31.15 59.69 -40.99
C ASP A 288 29.67 59.22 -41.22
N GLY A 289 28.73 59.66 -40.36
CA GLY A 289 27.28 59.77 -40.62
C GLY A 289 26.37 58.81 -39.82
N SER A 290 25.80 59.10 -38.63
CA SER A 290 24.79 60.14 -38.25
C SER A 290 23.44 59.90 -38.98
N GLN A 291 22.22 59.73 -38.44
CA GLN A 291 21.43 60.19 -37.26
C GLN A 291 20.22 59.23 -37.10
N GLU A 292 19.74 58.85 -35.90
CA GLU A 292 18.82 59.55 -34.96
C GLU A 292 17.44 59.96 -35.52
N ASP A 293 16.37 59.43 -34.88
CA ASP A 293 15.05 60.03 -34.55
C ASP A 293 14.07 58.84 -34.24
N ALA A 294 13.76 58.50 -32.99
CA ALA A 294 12.74 59.09 -32.10
C ALA A 294 11.31 59.02 -32.66
N ASP A 295 10.42 58.23 -32.03
CA ASP A 295 9.13 58.72 -31.54
C ASP A 295 8.39 57.65 -30.68
N VAL A 296 8.09 58.10 -29.46
CA VAL A 296 7.08 57.58 -28.51
C VAL A 296 5.76 58.30 -28.83
N GLU A 297 4.62 57.76 -28.37
CA GLU A 297 3.22 58.27 -28.37
C GLU A 297 2.32 57.44 -29.32
N GLU A 298 1.05 57.12 -29.08
CA GLU A 298 0.15 57.05 -27.92
C GLU A 298 -1.03 56.17 -28.43
N ASP A 299 -1.69 55.43 -27.54
CA ASP A 299 -3.08 54.94 -27.73
C ASP A 299 -3.98 55.91 -26.95
N PRO A 300 -5.01 56.54 -27.56
CA PRO A 300 -6.38 55.99 -27.43
C PRO A 300 -7.33 56.35 -28.59
N THR A 301 -8.35 55.51 -28.84
CA THR A 301 -9.79 55.83 -29.11
C THR A 301 -10.49 54.64 -29.81
N GLN A 302 -11.40 53.90 -29.16
CA GLN A 302 -12.88 54.03 -29.24
C GLN A 302 -13.38 54.64 -30.56
N THR A 303 -14.21 54.00 -31.40
CA THR A 303 -15.67 53.72 -31.30
C THR A 303 -16.04 53.14 -32.71
N GLU A 304 -16.87 52.13 -32.97
CA GLU A 304 -18.35 52.04 -32.93
C GLU A 304 -18.74 50.63 -33.43
N GLU A 305 -19.59 49.92 -32.70
CA GLU A 305 -20.99 49.58 -33.06
C GLU A 305 -21.19 48.25 -33.79
N GLY A 306 -21.98 47.39 -33.16
CA GLY A 306 -22.37 46.06 -33.62
C GLY A 306 -23.37 45.44 -32.64
N GLU A 307 -24.42 46.19 -32.35
CA GLU A 307 -25.59 45.82 -31.56
C GLU A 307 -26.39 44.71 -32.26
N GLN A 308 -26.68 43.60 -31.57
CA GLN A 308 -27.99 42.93 -31.61
C GLN A 308 -28.06 41.77 -30.60
N ALA A 309 -28.90 41.98 -29.58
CA ALA A 309 -29.52 40.96 -28.75
C ALA A 309 -30.97 40.72 -29.26
N PRO A 310 -31.83 40.01 -28.52
CA PRO A 310 -32.02 38.55 -28.56
C PRO A 310 -33.42 38.17 -29.08
N ASP A 311 -33.58 36.97 -29.63
CA ASP A 311 -34.92 36.39 -29.86
C ASP A 311 -35.23 35.30 -28.83
N GLU A 312 -36.18 35.65 -27.96
CA GLU A 312 -37.04 34.72 -27.22
C GLU A 312 -38.17 34.17 -28.13
N GLU A 313 -38.91 33.20 -27.57
CA GLU A 313 -40.11 32.50 -28.07
C GLU A 313 -39.81 31.13 -28.72
N SER A 314 -40.42 30.01 -28.35
CA SER A 314 -41.61 29.79 -27.54
C SER A 314 -41.74 28.29 -27.16
N ALA A 315 -42.18 28.08 -25.91
CA ALA A 315 -43.20 27.13 -25.45
C ALA A 315 -43.16 25.60 -25.75
N SER A 316 -43.45 24.86 -24.67
CA SER A 316 -44.09 23.52 -24.52
C SER A 316 -43.18 22.49 -23.83
N SER A 317 -43.52 21.80 -22.73
CA SER A 317 -44.76 21.61 -21.99
C SER A 317 -44.48 21.14 -20.55
N ILE A 318 -45.27 21.72 -19.63
CA ILE A 318 -45.77 21.29 -18.32
C ILE A 318 -45.39 19.92 -17.69
N SER A 319 -45.07 20.03 -16.40
CA SER A 319 -45.20 19.02 -15.33
C SER A 319 -46.66 18.61 -15.08
N SER A 320 -46.91 17.37 -14.59
CA SER A 320 -47.61 17.11 -13.31
C SER A 320 -48.43 15.79 -13.26
N THR A 321 -48.35 15.13 -12.09
CA THR A 321 -49.43 14.37 -11.40
C THR A 321 -49.56 12.84 -11.59
N GLN A 322 -49.02 12.10 -10.61
CA GLN A 322 -49.72 11.19 -9.67
C GLN A 322 -50.92 10.36 -10.18
N ALA A 323 -50.74 9.02 -10.22
CA ALA A 323 -51.65 7.99 -9.70
C ALA A 323 -50.95 6.62 -9.73
#